data_AF-A0A7C5DRD2-F1
#
_entry.id   AF-A0A7C5DRD2-F1
#
_cell.length_a   1.000
_cell.length_b   1.000
_cell.length_c   1.000
_cell.angle_alpha   90.00
_cell.angle_beta   90.00
_cell.angle_gamma   90.00
#
_symmetry.space_group_name_H-M   'P 1'
#
loop_
_entity.id
_entity.type
_entity.pdbx_description
1 polymer ?
#
loop_
_entity_poly.entity_id
_entity_poly.type
_entity_poly.pdbx_seq_one_letter_code
_entity_poly.pdbx_strand_id
1 'polypeptide(L)'
;MKTSLDCIPCFVRQALEAARLVSSNVATHEKILRQVLRWSCDIDMNQPPPVMGQRIHRFLREIVNIKDPYHDVKARQNRMAMNLLPEMKSKVEASSNPLLAAVRLAIAGNAIDLGANSHVTESTLLKSIRQALTTPFIGDKNAFLKAVTEAKRILYLADNAGEIVFDRLLIEKLEPKRVVVAVRGAPIINDATIT
;
A
#
# COMPACT_ATOMS: atom_id res chain seq x y z
N MET A 1 10.63 1.96 -14.34
CA MET A 1 11.57 1.51 -13.29
C MET A 1 12.16 0.18 -13.72
N LYS A 2 13.48 -0.02 -13.59
CA LYS A 2 14.16 -1.29 -13.84
C LYS A 2 14.35 -2.03 -12.53
N THR A 3 14.53 -3.35 -12.60
CA THR A 3 14.87 -4.14 -11.42
C THR A 3 16.30 -3.82 -10.99
N SER A 4 16.51 -3.63 -9.68
CA SER A 4 17.83 -3.42 -9.08
C SER A 4 18.32 -4.68 -8.36
N LEU A 5 19.60 -4.71 -8.00
CA LEU A 5 20.18 -5.83 -7.26
C LEU A 5 19.46 -6.08 -5.93
N ASP A 6 19.00 -5.01 -5.26
CA ASP A 6 18.27 -5.10 -3.99
C ASP A 6 16.86 -5.71 -4.15
N CYS A 7 16.32 -5.76 -5.37
CA CYS A 7 15.05 -6.43 -5.62
C CYS A 7 15.14 -7.94 -5.42
N ILE A 8 16.29 -8.57 -5.70
CA ILE A 8 16.46 -10.03 -5.57
C ILE A 8 16.25 -10.51 -4.13
N PRO A 9 16.98 -10.00 -3.11
CA PRO A 9 16.73 -10.39 -1.73
C PRO A 9 15.33 -9.96 -1.27
N CYS A 10 14.78 -8.86 -1.79
CA CYS A 10 13.42 -8.42 -1.49
C CYS A 10 12.38 -9.47 -1.93
N PHE A 11 12.46 -9.98 -3.17
CA PHE A 11 11.55 -11.00 -3.68
C PHE A 11 11.58 -12.28 -2.86
N VAL A 12 12.78 -12.73 -2.47
CA VAL A 12 12.95 -13.94 -1.65
C VAL A 12 12.30 -13.76 -0.28
N ARG A 13 12.55 -12.61 0.37
CA ARG A 13 11.94 -12.27 1.67
C ARG A 13 10.41 -12.22 1.57
N GLN A 14 9.87 -11.46 0.62
CA GLN A 14 8.42 -11.30 0.44
C GLN A 14 7.73 -12.62 0.10
N ALA A 15 8.36 -13.48 -0.71
CA ALA A 15 7.81 -14.79 -1.01
C ALA A 15 7.70 -15.68 0.23
N LEU A 16 8.69 -15.64 1.12
CA LEU A 16 8.66 -16.38 2.38
C LEU A 16 7.59 -15.85 3.34
N GLU A 17 7.50 -14.53 3.49
CA GLU A 17 6.47 -13.87 4.30
C GLU A 17 5.07 -14.24 3.79
N ALA A 18 4.85 -14.15 2.49
CA ALA A 18 3.61 -14.53 1.85
C ALA A 18 3.30 -16.03 2.04
N ALA A 19 4.29 -16.91 1.90
CA ALA A 19 4.12 -18.35 2.09
C ALA A 19 3.72 -18.70 3.53
N ARG A 20 4.30 -18.03 4.52
CA ARG A 20 3.97 -18.17 5.94
C ARG A 20 2.59 -17.62 6.30
N LEU A 21 2.13 -16.61 5.58
CA LEU A 21 0.78 -16.07 5.75
C LEU A 21 -0.31 -17.10 5.39
N VAL A 22 -0.08 -17.92 4.37
CA VAL A 22 -1.09 -18.84 3.82
C VAL A 22 -0.93 -20.30 4.23
N SER A 23 0.20 -20.67 4.82
CA SER A 23 0.47 -22.07 5.16
C SER A 23 1.40 -22.16 6.37
N SER A 24 1.17 -23.14 7.23
CA SER A 24 2.11 -23.55 8.29
C SER A 24 3.05 -24.67 7.84
N ASN A 25 2.87 -25.22 6.63
CA ASN A 25 3.67 -26.35 6.14
C ASN A 25 5.02 -25.86 5.57
N VAL A 26 6.11 -26.26 6.25
CA VAL A 26 7.48 -25.93 5.85
C VAL A 26 7.82 -26.43 4.45
N ALA A 27 7.29 -27.59 4.02
CA ALA A 27 7.53 -28.11 2.67
C ALA A 27 6.92 -27.20 1.59
N THR A 28 5.77 -26.56 1.88
CA THR A 28 5.16 -25.54 1.00
C THR A 28 6.05 -24.31 0.92
N HIS A 29 6.59 -23.85 2.04
CA HIS A 29 7.51 -22.69 2.07
C HIS A 29 8.78 -22.96 1.26
N GLU A 30 9.37 -24.13 1.43
CA GLU A 30 10.56 -24.55 0.68
C GLU A 30 10.28 -24.61 -0.82
N LYS A 31 9.15 -25.20 -1.23
CA LYS A 31 8.75 -25.27 -2.65
C LYS A 31 8.63 -23.88 -3.28
N ILE A 32 8.00 -22.94 -2.57
CA ILE A 32 7.86 -21.55 -3.03
C ILE A 32 9.24 -20.89 -3.17
N LEU A 33 10.07 -20.97 -2.13
CA LEU A 33 11.39 -20.35 -2.12
C LEU A 33 12.31 -20.87 -3.22
N ARG A 34 12.37 -22.20 -3.40
CA ARG A 34 13.17 -22.81 -4.49
C ARG A 34 12.73 -22.31 -5.85
N GLN A 35 11.42 -22.16 -6.08
CA GLN A 35 10.92 -21.68 -7.35
C GLN A 35 11.25 -20.20 -7.59
N VAL A 36 11.14 -19.37 -6.54
CA VAL A 36 11.49 -17.95 -6.60
C VAL A 36 12.98 -17.77 -6.89
N LEU A 37 13.85 -18.53 -6.22
CA LEU A 37 15.30 -18.49 -6.47
C LEU A 37 15.66 -18.88 -7.90
N ARG A 38 15.01 -19.90 -8.46
CA ARG A 38 15.19 -20.26 -9.89
C ARG A 38 14.81 -19.09 -10.81
N TRP A 39 13.66 -18.46 -10.58
CA TRP A 39 13.26 -17.30 -11.39
C TRP A 39 14.18 -16.10 -11.19
N SER A 40 14.74 -15.90 -9.99
CA SER A 40 15.71 -14.85 -9.73
C SER A 40 17.02 -15.06 -10.50
N CYS A 41 17.41 -16.29 -10.83
CA CYS A 41 18.57 -16.55 -11.70
C CYS A 41 18.31 -16.12 -13.15
N ASP A 42 17.07 -16.20 -13.62
CA ASP A 42 16.68 -15.97 -15.02
C ASP A 42 16.00 -14.61 -15.26
N ILE A 43 15.97 -13.74 -14.26
CA ILE A 43 15.22 -12.48 -14.33
C ILE A 43 15.85 -11.50 -15.33
N ASP A 44 15.03 -10.92 -16.20
CA ASP A 44 15.45 -9.76 -17.00
C ASP A 44 15.43 -8.50 -16.11
N MET A 45 16.62 -8.01 -15.76
CA MET A 45 16.79 -6.83 -14.91
C MET A 45 16.24 -5.55 -15.55
N ASN A 46 15.98 -5.54 -16.87
CA ASN A 46 15.33 -4.40 -17.52
C ASN A 46 13.82 -4.35 -17.29
N GLN A 47 13.21 -5.45 -16.82
CA GLN A 47 11.79 -5.45 -16.46
C GLN A 47 11.55 -4.72 -15.14
N PRO A 48 10.35 -4.12 -14.96
CA PRO A 48 9.94 -3.58 -13.68
C PRO A 48 9.79 -4.68 -12.61
N PRO A 49 10.22 -4.45 -11.36
CA PRO A 49 10.05 -5.38 -10.25
C PRO A 49 8.62 -5.95 -10.06
N PRO A 50 7.54 -5.18 -10.28
CA PRO A 50 6.18 -5.71 -10.19
C PRO A 50 5.90 -6.90 -11.12
N VAL A 51 6.62 -7.06 -12.23
CA VAL A 51 6.47 -8.21 -13.13
C VAL A 51 6.85 -9.51 -12.41
N MET A 52 7.97 -9.51 -11.69
CA MET A 52 8.39 -10.64 -10.86
C MET A 52 7.42 -10.84 -9.68
N GLY A 53 7.04 -9.75 -8.98
CA GLY A 53 6.08 -9.82 -7.88
C GLY A 53 4.76 -10.48 -8.29
N GLN A 54 4.19 -10.12 -9.43
CA GLN A 54 2.98 -10.75 -9.96
C GLN A 54 3.16 -12.25 -10.23
N ARG A 55 4.31 -12.66 -10.77
CA ARG A 55 4.63 -14.08 -11.01
C ARG A 55 4.68 -14.86 -9.71
N ILE A 56 5.33 -14.32 -8.68
CA ILE A 56 5.43 -14.90 -7.33
C ILE A 56 4.05 -15.08 -6.71
N HIS A 57 3.24 -14.03 -6.66
CA HIS A 57 1.93 -14.10 -6.02
C HIS A 57 0.92 -14.97 -6.79
N ARG A 58 1.05 -15.07 -8.13
CA ARG A 58 0.24 -16.00 -8.92
C ARG A 58 0.55 -17.45 -8.54
N PHE A 59 1.83 -17.82 -8.51
CA PHE A 59 2.25 -19.16 -8.14
C PHE A 59 1.91 -19.52 -6.69
N LEU A 60 2.01 -18.56 -5.78
CA LEU A 60 1.57 -18.74 -4.41
C LEU A 60 0.09 -19.13 -4.35
N ARG A 61 -0.80 -18.39 -5.04
CA ARG A 61 -2.23 -18.70 -5.10
C ARG A 61 -2.51 -20.07 -5.73
N GLU A 62 -1.77 -20.46 -6.75
CA GLU A 62 -1.88 -21.79 -7.38
C GLU A 62 -1.53 -22.92 -6.41
N ILE A 63 -0.50 -22.74 -5.57
CA ILE A 63 -0.09 -23.76 -4.60
C ILE A 63 -1.11 -23.92 -3.48
N VAL A 64 -1.64 -22.82 -2.94
CA VAL A 64 -2.51 -22.87 -1.75
C VAL A 64 -4.01 -22.90 -2.08
N ASN A 65 -4.39 -22.72 -3.34
CA ASN A 65 -5.78 -22.65 -3.79
C ASN A 65 -6.63 -21.60 -3.03
N ILE A 66 -6.02 -20.47 -2.68
CA ILE A 66 -6.66 -19.33 -2.01
C ILE A 66 -6.71 -18.16 -2.97
N LYS A 67 -7.91 -17.60 -3.20
CA LYS A 67 -8.13 -16.50 -4.13
C LYS A 67 -7.48 -15.19 -3.67
N ASP A 68 -7.63 -14.86 -2.39
CA ASP A 68 -7.03 -13.67 -1.77
C ASP A 68 -6.29 -14.04 -0.48
N PRO A 69 -4.99 -14.37 -0.57
CA PRO A 69 -4.12 -14.61 0.59
C PRO A 69 -4.08 -13.51 1.65
N TYR A 70 -4.41 -12.27 1.29
CA TYR A 70 -4.23 -11.09 2.13
C TYR A 70 -5.53 -10.53 2.67
N HIS A 71 -6.66 -11.18 2.41
CA HIS A 71 -7.99 -10.69 2.81
C HIS A 71 -8.05 -10.24 4.28
N ASP A 72 -7.64 -11.10 5.20
CA ASP A 72 -7.72 -10.82 6.65
C ASP A 72 -6.72 -9.75 7.09
N VAL A 73 -5.57 -9.68 6.42
CA VAL A 73 -4.58 -8.61 6.64
C VAL A 73 -5.18 -7.27 6.23
N LYS A 74 -5.74 -7.17 5.01
CA LYS A 74 -6.41 -5.96 4.52
C LYS A 74 -7.56 -5.54 5.43
N ALA A 75 -8.39 -6.48 5.87
CA ALA A 75 -9.51 -6.21 6.77
C ALA A 75 -9.03 -5.66 8.14
N ARG A 76 -7.96 -6.22 8.70
CA ARG A 76 -7.35 -5.72 9.94
C ARG A 76 -6.78 -4.32 9.76
N GLN A 77 -6.05 -4.07 8.68
CA GLN A 77 -5.46 -2.77 8.36
C GLN A 77 -6.55 -1.69 8.18
N ASN A 78 -7.60 -1.99 7.42
CA ASN A 78 -8.75 -1.10 7.27
C ASN A 78 -9.38 -0.75 8.62
N ARG A 79 -9.58 -1.75 9.50
CA ARG A 79 -10.16 -1.53 10.84
C ARG A 79 -9.28 -0.61 11.69
N MET A 80 -7.97 -0.87 11.72
CA MET A 80 -7.01 -0.04 12.46
C MET A 80 -7.01 1.42 11.96
N ALA A 81 -7.00 1.62 10.63
CA ALA A 81 -7.03 2.94 10.05
C ALA A 81 -8.37 3.65 10.32
N MET A 82 -9.49 2.93 10.25
CA MET A 82 -10.83 3.46 10.55
C MET A 82 -10.96 3.91 12.01
N ASN A 83 -10.35 3.20 12.96
CA ASN A 83 -10.34 3.61 14.37
C ASN A 83 -9.64 4.97 14.58
N LEU A 84 -8.58 5.25 13.81
CA LEU A 84 -7.83 6.51 13.89
C LEU A 84 -8.48 7.63 13.08
N LEU A 85 -9.42 7.32 12.18
CA LEU A 85 -10.00 8.27 11.25
C LEU A 85 -10.64 9.50 11.95
N PRO A 86 -11.38 9.38 13.07
CA PRO A 86 -11.95 10.55 13.75
C PRO A 86 -10.88 11.51 14.27
N GLU A 87 -9.83 11.02 14.95
CA GLU A 87 -8.72 11.86 15.44
C GLU A 87 -8.02 12.56 14.27
N MET A 88 -7.75 11.81 13.19
CA MET A 88 -7.06 12.35 12.02
C MET A 88 -7.90 13.40 11.28
N LYS A 89 -9.22 13.18 11.17
CA LYS A 89 -10.14 14.16 10.57
C LYS A 89 -10.11 15.48 11.35
N SER A 90 -10.21 15.42 12.68
CA SER A 90 -10.14 16.62 13.52
C SER A 90 -8.83 17.39 13.34
N LYS A 91 -7.69 16.68 13.21
CA LYS A 91 -6.39 17.32 12.94
C LYS A 91 -6.30 17.99 11.57
N VAL A 92 -6.88 17.36 10.55
CA VAL A 92 -6.94 17.93 9.20
C VAL A 92 -7.79 19.20 9.20
N GLU A 93 -8.94 19.18 9.86
CA GLU A 93 -9.86 20.31 9.93
C GLU A 93 -9.31 21.48 10.75
N ALA A 94 -8.57 21.21 11.82
CA ALA A 94 -7.91 22.23 12.64
C ALA A 94 -6.63 22.81 11.99
N SER A 95 -6.18 22.27 10.85
CA SER A 95 -4.96 22.73 10.19
C SER A 95 -5.16 24.07 9.48
N SER A 96 -4.11 24.91 9.45
CA SER A 96 -4.09 26.15 8.65
C SER A 96 -4.24 25.89 7.15
N ASN A 97 -3.87 24.70 6.68
CA ASN A 97 -4.12 24.27 5.30
C ASN A 97 -4.65 22.82 5.30
N PRO A 98 -5.98 22.63 5.38
CA PRO A 98 -6.60 21.31 5.46
C PRO A 98 -6.29 20.41 4.26
N LEU A 99 -6.17 20.97 3.05
CA LEU A 99 -5.83 20.19 1.87
C LEU A 99 -4.42 19.62 1.97
N LEU A 100 -3.42 20.44 2.31
CA LEU A 100 -2.04 19.95 2.48
C LEU A 100 -1.90 19.02 3.69
N ALA A 101 -2.67 19.23 4.76
CA ALA A 101 -2.70 18.30 5.89
C ALA A 101 -3.23 16.92 5.47
N ALA A 102 -4.29 16.88 4.65
CA ALA A 102 -4.82 15.64 4.10
C ALA A 102 -3.83 14.94 3.16
N VAL A 103 -3.08 15.69 2.32
CA VAL A 103 -2.01 15.13 1.49
C VAL A 103 -0.93 14.47 2.34
N ARG A 104 -0.47 15.15 3.40
CA ARG A 104 0.53 14.60 4.33
C ARG A 104 0.04 13.30 4.96
N LEU A 105 -1.23 13.26 5.34
CA LEU A 105 -1.83 12.10 5.98
C LEU A 105 -1.98 10.92 5.00
N ALA A 106 -2.37 11.16 3.74
CA ALA A 106 -2.40 10.13 2.70
C ALA A 106 -1.01 9.51 2.50
N ILE A 107 0.03 10.34 2.37
CA ILE A 107 1.42 9.88 2.27
C ILE A 107 1.86 9.09 3.52
N ALA A 108 1.49 9.57 4.71
CA ALA A 108 1.78 8.90 5.96
C ALA A 108 1.13 7.50 6.02
N GLY A 109 -0.11 7.38 5.53
CA GLY A 109 -0.82 6.11 5.42
C GLY A 109 -0.06 5.08 4.61
N ASN A 110 0.55 5.48 3.49
CA ASN A 110 1.35 4.59 2.64
C ASN A 110 2.72 4.25 3.26
N ALA A 111 3.39 5.24 3.86
CA ALA A 111 4.71 5.05 4.48
C ALA A 111 4.67 4.07 5.66
N ILE A 112 3.49 3.88 6.23
CA ILE A 112 3.26 2.89 7.28
C ILE A 112 2.96 1.61 6.54
N ASP A 113 4.03 0.86 6.25
CA ASP A 113 4.03 -0.43 5.57
C ASP A 113 3.25 -1.47 6.41
N LEU A 114 1.95 -1.29 6.40
CA LEU A 114 0.96 -2.16 6.99
C LEU A 114 1.06 -3.55 6.36
N GLY A 115 1.55 -3.63 5.11
CA GLY A 115 1.64 -4.82 4.26
C GLY A 115 2.82 -5.75 4.56
N ALA A 116 4.00 -5.23 4.88
CA ALA A 116 5.21 -6.05 5.11
C ALA A 116 5.41 -6.47 6.57
N ASN A 117 4.89 -5.72 7.54
CA ASN A 117 5.08 -6.03 8.96
C ASN A 117 3.79 -6.59 9.58
N SER A 118 3.76 -7.91 9.80
CA SER A 118 2.70 -8.60 10.55
C SER A 118 2.51 -8.11 12.00
N HIS A 119 3.37 -7.21 12.49
CA HIS A 119 3.41 -6.70 13.86
C HIS A 119 3.02 -5.22 14.00
N VAL A 120 2.45 -4.58 12.98
CA VAL A 120 2.00 -3.18 13.14
C VAL A 120 0.85 -3.12 14.16
N THR A 121 1.04 -2.31 15.20
CA THR A 121 0.01 -1.99 16.20
C THR A 121 -0.58 -0.61 15.95
N GLU A 122 -1.73 -0.33 16.55
CA GLU A 122 -2.38 0.99 16.45
C GLU A 122 -1.49 2.11 17.01
N SER A 123 -0.74 1.84 18.09
CA SER A 123 0.19 2.82 18.67
C SER A 123 1.37 3.11 17.74
N THR A 124 1.90 2.08 17.06
CA THR A 124 2.95 2.24 16.04
C THR A 124 2.44 3.06 14.86
N LEU A 125 1.24 2.76 14.37
CA LEU A 125 0.56 3.48 13.29
C LEU A 125 0.39 4.96 13.67
N LEU A 126 -0.15 5.24 14.86
CA LEU A 126 -0.36 6.60 15.35
C LEU A 126 0.95 7.39 15.50
N LYS A 127 2.02 6.75 16.01
CA LYS A 127 3.34 7.38 16.14
C LYS A 127 3.90 7.76 14.77
N SER A 128 3.81 6.87 13.79
CA SER A 128 4.30 7.12 12.44
C SER A 128 3.51 8.22 11.74
N ILE A 129 2.17 8.27 11.90
CA ILE A 129 1.36 9.37 11.37
C ILE A 129 1.80 10.71 11.98
N ARG A 130 1.96 10.76 13.31
CA ARG A 130 2.42 11.98 14.00
C ARG A 130 3.78 12.45 13.49
N GLN A 131 4.70 11.53 13.26
CA GLN A 131 6.02 11.84 12.69
C GLN A 131 5.91 12.33 11.24
N ALA A 132 5.10 11.69 10.41
CA ALA A 132 4.91 12.10 9.01
C ALA A 132 4.28 13.50 8.88
N LEU A 133 3.39 13.86 9.80
CA LEU A 133 2.81 15.21 9.85
C LEU A 133 3.84 16.31 10.14
N THR A 134 4.91 16.01 10.89
CA THR A 134 5.99 16.97 11.22
C THR A 134 7.19 16.90 10.28
N THR A 135 7.35 15.80 9.55
CA THR A 135 8.48 15.59 8.63
C THR A 135 8.46 16.63 7.49
N PRO A 136 9.63 17.14 7.05
CA PRO A 136 9.71 18.04 5.90
C PRO A 136 9.03 17.42 4.67
N PHE A 137 8.10 18.18 4.08
CA PHE A 137 7.39 17.75 2.89
C PHE A 137 8.16 18.19 1.66
N ILE A 138 8.69 17.21 0.92
CA ILE A 138 9.41 17.43 -0.32
C ILE A 138 8.41 17.37 -1.48
N GLY A 139 8.37 18.42 -2.28
CA GLY A 139 7.48 18.53 -3.44
C GLY A 139 7.02 19.96 -3.70
N ASP A 140 6.55 20.22 -4.92
CA ASP A 140 6.01 21.52 -5.31
C ASP A 140 4.55 21.65 -4.88
N LYS A 141 4.36 22.16 -3.66
CA LYS A 141 3.04 22.40 -3.07
C LYS A 141 2.22 23.40 -3.89
N ASN A 142 2.86 24.42 -4.46
CA ASN A 142 2.16 25.47 -5.18
C ASN A 142 1.66 24.96 -6.53
N ALA A 143 2.50 24.20 -7.25
CA ALA A 143 2.08 23.53 -8.48
C ALA A 143 0.94 22.53 -8.21
N PHE A 144 1.01 21.75 -7.12
CA PHE A 144 -0.07 20.86 -6.71
C PHE A 144 -1.39 21.61 -6.44
N LEU A 145 -1.36 22.67 -5.62
CA LEU A 145 -2.56 23.46 -5.30
C LEU A 145 -3.17 24.11 -6.55
N LYS A 146 -2.33 24.62 -7.45
CA LYS A 146 -2.77 25.19 -8.72
C LYS A 146 -3.43 24.13 -9.61
N ALA A 147 -2.77 22.98 -9.79
CA ALA A 147 -3.30 21.88 -10.59
C ALA A 147 -4.63 21.34 -10.04
N VAL A 148 -4.75 21.20 -8.72
CA VAL A 148 -6.00 20.82 -8.07
C VAL A 148 -7.10 21.86 -8.30
N THR A 149 -6.78 23.15 -8.20
CA THR A 149 -7.77 24.23 -8.42
C THR A 149 -8.28 24.25 -9.86
N GLU A 150 -7.39 24.08 -10.84
CA GLU A 150 -7.73 24.15 -12.27
C GLU A 150 -8.39 22.86 -12.80
N ALA A 151 -8.22 21.73 -12.10
CA ALA A 151 -8.72 20.43 -12.54
C ALA A 151 -10.26 20.33 -12.48
N LYS A 152 -10.87 20.04 -13.64
CA LYS A 152 -12.31 19.70 -13.74
C LYS A 152 -12.62 18.26 -13.33
N ARG A 153 -11.65 17.36 -13.49
CA ARG A 153 -11.72 15.93 -13.12
C ARG A 153 -10.36 15.48 -12.63
N ILE A 154 -10.35 14.63 -11.62
CA ILE A 154 -9.16 14.11 -10.96
C ILE A 154 -9.25 12.58 -10.98
N LEU A 155 -8.18 11.92 -11.44
CA LEU A 155 -7.99 10.49 -11.27
C LEU A 155 -7.11 10.27 -10.03
N TYR A 156 -7.63 9.57 -9.05
CA TYR A 156 -6.92 9.19 -7.84
C TYR A 156 -6.53 7.71 -7.93
N LEU A 157 -5.24 7.41 -7.99
CA LEU A 157 -4.74 6.03 -8.01
C LEU A 157 -4.47 5.61 -6.57
N ALA A 158 -5.34 4.79 -6.00
CA ALA A 158 -5.11 4.22 -4.69
C ALA A 158 -4.11 3.07 -4.76
N ASP A 159 -3.42 2.82 -3.65
CA ASP A 159 -2.43 1.75 -3.54
C ASP A 159 -2.94 0.67 -2.56
N ASN A 160 -2.81 0.88 -1.25
CA ASN A 160 -3.03 -0.17 -0.25
C ASN A 160 -4.36 -0.10 0.51
N ALA A 161 -4.82 -1.26 1.00
CA ALA A 161 -5.79 -1.32 2.09
C ALA A 161 -5.18 -0.73 3.37
N GLY A 162 -6.03 -0.16 4.23
CA GLY A 162 -5.62 0.68 5.35
C GLY A 162 -5.30 2.10 4.91
N GLU A 163 -4.38 2.29 3.97
CA GLU A 163 -4.04 3.60 3.38
C GLU A 163 -5.26 4.30 2.78
N ILE A 164 -6.08 3.56 2.03
CA ILE A 164 -7.29 4.10 1.37
C ILE A 164 -8.28 4.77 2.34
N VAL A 165 -8.22 4.43 3.64
CA VAL A 165 -9.02 5.09 4.68
C VAL A 165 -8.55 6.53 4.91
N PHE A 166 -7.24 6.78 4.84
CA PHE A 166 -6.67 8.12 4.93
C PHE A 166 -6.79 8.89 3.60
N ASP A 167 -6.69 8.21 2.46
CA ASP A 167 -6.96 8.80 1.14
C ASP A 167 -8.34 9.43 1.07
N ARG A 168 -9.34 8.82 1.73
CA ARG A 168 -10.68 9.39 1.85
C ARG A 168 -10.66 10.84 2.33
N LEU A 169 -9.83 11.18 3.33
CA LEU A 169 -9.76 12.54 3.85
C LEU A 169 -9.20 13.53 2.81
N LEU A 170 -8.26 13.08 1.97
CA LEU A 170 -7.78 13.88 0.86
C LEU A 170 -8.86 14.03 -0.22
N ILE A 171 -9.53 12.95 -0.60
CA ILE A 171 -10.62 12.96 -1.59
C ILE A 171 -11.75 13.89 -1.15
N GLU A 172 -12.10 13.92 0.15
CA GLU A 172 -13.07 14.86 0.72
C GLU A 172 -12.64 16.32 0.50
N LYS A 173 -11.34 16.65 0.54
CA LYS A 173 -10.82 18.00 0.24
C LYS A 173 -10.64 18.27 -1.25
N LEU A 174 -10.61 17.24 -2.08
CA LEU A 174 -10.54 17.34 -3.53
C LEU A 174 -11.92 17.45 -4.20
N GLU A 175 -13.00 17.62 -3.45
CA GLU A 175 -14.40 17.61 -3.93
C GLU A 175 -14.76 16.26 -4.58
N PRO A 176 -15.35 15.31 -3.82
CA PRO A 176 -15.54 13.94 -4.28
C PRO A 176 -16.24 13.78 -5.64
N LYS A 177 -17.12 14.72 -6.02
CA LYS A 177 -17.86 14.70 -7.30
C LYS A 177 -16.97 14.77 -8.54
N ARG A 178 -15.75 15.32 -8.43
CA ARG A 178 -14.80 15.39 -9.55
C ARG A 178 -13.70 14.34 -9.49
N VAL A 179 -13.72 13.45 -8.50
CA VAL A 179 -12.67 12.44 -8.28
C VAL A 179 -13.16 11.06 -8.73
N VAL A 180 -12.37 10.40 -9.57
CA VAL A 180 -12.50 8.96 -9.87
C VAL A 180 -11.38 8.24 -9.12
N VAL A 181 -11.73 7.33 -8.23
CA VAL A 181 -10.75 6.50 -7.52
C VAL A 181 -10.56 5.20 -8.28
N ALA A 182 -9.33 4.95 -8.73
CA ALA A 182 -8.91 3.71 -9.35
C ALA A 182 -8.19 2.84 -8.31
N VAL A 183 -8.63 1.60 -8.21
CA VAL A 183 -8.09 0.54 -7.34
C VAL A 183 -7.74 -0.67 -8.21
N ARG A 184 -7.17 -1.74 -7.63
CA ARG A 184 -6.86 -2.96 -8.39
C ARG A 184 -8.13 -3.70 -8.80
N GLY A 185 -8.10 -4.27 -10.01
CA GLY A 185 -9.20 -5.09 -10.54
C GLY A 185 -9.29 -6.50 -9.94
N ALA A 186 -8.25 -6.95 -9.24
CA ALA A 186 -8.21 -8.24 -8.55
C ALA A 186 -7.25 -8.19 -7.35
N PRO A 187 -7.43 -9.05 -6.34
CA PRO A 187 -6.53 -9.11 -5.19
C PRO A 187 -5.08 -9.43 -5.56
N ILE A 188 -4.19 -8.57 -5.10
CA ILE A 188 -2.74 -8.72 -5.21
C ILE A 188 -2.15 -8.06 -3.96
N ILE A 189 -1.36 -8.81 -3.19
CA ILE A 189 -0.80 -8.34 -1.91
C ILE A 189 -1.89 -7.65 -1.05
N ASN A 190 -1.57 -6.52 -0.45
CA ASN A 190 -2.47 -5.71 0.35
C ASN A 190 -3.11 -4.56 -0.45
N ASP A 191 -2.98 -4.54 -1.78
CA ASP A 191 -3.56 -3.49 -2.61
C ASP A 191 -5.10 -3.41 -2.43
N ALA A 192 -5.63 -2.18 -2.49
CA ALA A 192 -7.06 -1.93 -2.42
C ALA A 192 -7.79 -2.46 -3.67
N THR A 193 -9.02 -2.95 -3.49
CA THR A 193 -9.89 -3.51 -4.54
C THR A 193 -11.32 -2.95 -4.40
N ILE A 194 -12.16 -3.08 -5.45
CA ILE A 194 -13.57 -2.58 -5.47
C ILE A 194 -14.50 -3.33 -4.49
N THR A 195 -14.05 -4.50 -4.04
CA THR A 195 -14.82 -5.49 -3.26
C THR A 195 -15.30 -5.00 -1.91
#